data_AF-A0A2H1W077-F1
#
_entry.id   AF-A0A2H1W077-F1
#
_cell.length_a   1.000
_cell.length_b   1.000
_cell.length_c   1.000
_cell.angle_alpha   90.00
_cell.angle_beta   90.00
_cell.angle_gamma   90.00
#
_symmetry.space_group_name_H-M   'P 1'
#
loop_
_entity.id
_entity.type
_entity.pdbx_description
1 polymer ?
#
loop_
_entity_poly.entity_id
_entity_poly.type
_entity_poly.pdbx_seq_one_letter_code
_entity_poly.pdbx_strand_id
1 'polypeptide(L)'
;MIRDPEPCGCPIREVGPSMLPSCPNQFLLFMTILEAYINGRCDLADPCNRVTDRDPPDDNYDFVVIGGGTAGSVMAARLSENPQWK
;
A
#
# COMPACT_ATOMS: atom_id res chain seq x y z
N MET A 1 11.17 -25.13 -4.16
CA MET A 1 9.73 -25.40 -4.29
C MET A 1 9.05 -24.08 -4.58
N ILE A 2 8.68 -23.87 -5.83
CA ILE A 2 7.81 -22.76 -6.24
C ILE A 2 6.46 -23.10 -5.63
N ARG A 3 6.04 -22.37 -4.59
CA ARG A 3 4.70 -22.52 -4.02
C ARG A 3 3.68 -22.12 -5.08
N ASP A 4 2.63 -22.93 -5.24
CA ASP A 4 1.48 -22.61 -6.09
C ASP A 4 0.98 -21.19 -5.81
N PRO A 5 0.46 -20.48 -6.83
CA PRO A 5 -0.19 -19.19 -6.61
C PRO A 5 -1.45 -19.44 -5.78
N GLU A 6 -1.32 -19.29 -4.46
CA GLU A 6 -2.48 -19.25 -3.59
C GLU A 6 -3.29 -18.02 -4.02
N PRO A 7 -4.54 -18.18 -4.49
CA PRO A 7 -5.34 -17.03 -4.86
C PRO A 7 -5.49 -16.15 -3.62
N CYS A 8 -5.14 -14.86 -3.73
CA CYS A 8 -5.30 -13.96 -2.60
C CYS A 8 -6.77 -14.02 -2.14
N GLY A 9 -7.02 -14.14 -0.83
CA GLY A 9 -8.37 -14.19 -0.26
C GLY A 9 -9.19 -12.90 -0.40
N CYS A 10 -8.65 -11.91 -1.10
CA CYS A 10 -9.20 -10.58 -1.31
C CYS A 10 -8.82 -10.08 -2.72
N PRO A 11 -9.58 -9.13 -3.29
CA PRO A 11 -9.26 -8.58 -4.61
C PRO A 11 -7.95 -7.79 -4.57
N ILE A 12 -7.10 -7.98 -5.58
CA ILE A 12 -5.90 -7.19 -5.76
C ILE A 12 -6.34 -5.80 -6.23
N ARG A 13 -6.11 -4.77 -5.40
CA ARG A 13 -6.35 -3.36 -5.78
C ARG A 13 -5.05 -2.80 -6.34
N GLU A 14 -5.09 -2.19 -7.52
CA GLU A 14 -3.92 -1.52 -8.08
C GLU A 14 -3.45 -0.44 -7.12
N VAL A 15 -2.18 -0.53 -6.70
CA VAL A 15 -1.62 0.37 -5.71
C VAL A 15 -0.68 1.36 -6.38
N GLY A 16 -1.18 2.58 -6.56
CA GLY A 16 -0.37 3.68 -7.04
C GLY A 16 0.07 3.55 -8.51
N PRO A 17 0.99 4.40 -8.96
CA PRO A 17 1.48 4.37 -10.34
C PRO A 17 2.36 3.13 -10.58
N SER A 18 2.43 2.70 -11.85
CA SER A 18 3.35 1.64 -12.29
C SER A 18 4.79 1.92 -11.84
N MET A 19 5.61 0.86 -11.69
CA MET A 19 7.03 0.99 -11.31
C MET A 19 7.93 1.38 -12.49
N LEU A 20 7.42 1.25 -13.72
CA LEU A 20 8.07 1.63 -14.98
C LEU A 20 8.77 3.02 -14.95
N PRO A 21 8.11 4.13 -14.55
CA PRO A 21 8.72 5.46 -14.51
C PRO A 21 9.65 5.72 -13.32
N SER A 22 9.79 4.79 -12.36
CA SER A 22 10.59 5.03 -11.14
C SER A 22 12.10 5.11 -11.41
N CYS A 23 12.57 4.58 -12.55
CA CYS A 23 13.98 4.52 -12.91
C CYS A 23 14.19 4.82 -14.41
N PRO A 24 15.44 5.16 -14.83
CA PRO A 24 15.76 5.39 -16.23
C PRO A 24 15.47 4.18 -17.12
N ASN A 25 15.26 4.43 -18.42
CA ASN A 25 14.81 3.45 -19.41
C ASN A 25 15.63 2.16 -19.52
N GLN A 26 16.90 2.16 -19.10
CA GLN A 26 17.73 0.95 -19.07
C GLN A 26 17.18 -0.16 -18.15
N PHE A 27 16.32 0.18 -17.19
CA PHE A 27 15.73 -0.77 -16.24
C PHE A 27 14.27 -1.14 -16.56
N LEU A 28 13.74 -0.79 -17.74
CA LEU A 28 12.32 -1.03 -18.09
C LEU A 28 11.91 -2.50 -17.91
N LEU A 29 12.64 -3.43 -18.51
CA LEU A 29 12.36 -4.87 -18.41
C LEU A 29 12.44 -5.38 -16.97
N PHE A 30 13.37 -4.84 -16.20
CA PHE A 30 13.51 -5.21 -14.80
C PHE A 30 12.32 -4.72 -13.98
N MET A 31 11.92 -3.45 -14.15
CA MET A 31 10.79 -2.88 -13.42
C MET A 31 9.47 -3.55 -13.78
N THR A 32 9.24 -3.93 -15.03
CA THR A 32 8.02 -4.65 -15.43
C THR A 32 7.96 -6.05 -14.84
N ILE A 33 9.06 -6.80 -14.86
CA ILE A 33 9.11 -8.15 -14.29
C ILE A 33 9.01 -8.07 -12.76
N LEU A 34 9.67 -7.09 -12.14
CA LEU A 34 9.59 -6.87 -10.70
C LEU A 34 8.17 -6.54 -10.24
N GLU A 35 7.48 -5.67 -10.98
CA GLU A 35 6.08 -5.33 -10.73
C GLU A 35 5.17 -6.56 -10.87
N ALA A 36 5.34 -7.36 -11.93
CA ALA A 36 4.62 -8.61 -12.11
C ALA A 36 4.92 -9.63 -10.99
N TYR A 37 6.15 -9.69 -10.50
CA TYR A 37 6.56 -10.59 -9.43
C TYR A 37 5.93 -10.22 -8.08
N ILE A 38 5.96 -8.93 -7.72
CA ILE A 38 5.36 -8.43 -6.48
C ILE A 38 3.84 -8.64 -6.52
N ASN A 39 3.18 -8.28 -7.63
CA ASN A 39 1.73 -8.39 -7.76
C ASN A 39 1.24 -9.84 -7.92
N GLY A 40 2.08 -10.75 -8.39
CA GLY A 40 1.75 -12.19 -8.49
C GLY A 40 1.85 -12.96 -7.18
N ARG A 41 2.27 -12.32 -6.08
CA ARG A 41 2.63 -12.96 -4.82
C ARG A 41 1.93 -12.28 -3.64
N CYS A 42 0.90 -12.93 -3.10
CA CYS A 42 0.09 -12.36 -2.02
C CYS A 42 0.88 -12.13 -0.73
N ASP A 43 1.94 -12.89 -0.49
CA ASP A 43 2.85 -12.72 0.66
C ASP A 43 3.70 -11.43 0.57
N LEU A 44 3.92 -10.91 -0.64
CA LEU A 44 4.65 -9.66 -0.88
C LEU A 44 3.70 -8.46 -1.02
N ALA A 45 2.68 -8.59 -1.88
CA ALA A 45 1.73 -7.51 -2.10
C ALA A 45 0.84 -7.25 -0.88
N ASP A 46 0.61 -8.28 -0.05
CA ASP A 46 -0.26 -8.30 1.13
C ASP A 46 -1.56 -7.48 0.95
N PRO A 47 -2.37 -7.80 -0.09
CA PRO A 47 -3.53 -6.98 -0.43
C PRO A 47 -4.59 -6.97 0.67
N CYS A 48 -4.63 -7.99 1.54
CA CYS A 48 -5.71 -8.15 2.50
C CYS A 48 -5.49 -7.38 3.80
N ASN A 49 -4.23 -7.14 4.19
CA ASN A 49 -3.89 -6.36 5.38
C ASN A 49 -3.56 -4.89 5.05
N ARG A 50 -3.70 -4.50 3.78
CA ARG A 50 -3.42 -3.14 3.33
C ARG A 50 -4.50 -2.17 3.80
N VAL A 51 -4.08 -0.98 4.23
CA VAL A 51 -5.00 0.11 4.57
C VAL A 51 -5.79 0.52 3.32
N THR A 52 -7.11 0.56 3.45
CA THR A 52 -8.01 1.02 2.38
C THR A 52 -8.22 2.52 2.47
N ASP A 53 -7.96 3.22 1.37
CA ASP A 53 -8.27 4.65 1.27
C ASP A 53 -9.79 4.89 1.40
N ARG A 54 -10.16 6.00 2.06
CA ARG A 54 -11.53 6.52 2.05
C ARG A 54 -11.75 7.33 0.77
N ASP A 55 -12.73 6.91 -0.02
CA ASP A 55 -13.17 7.61 -1.23
C ASP A 55 -14.71 7.70 -1.25
N PRO A 56 -15.31 8.90 -1.10
CA PRO A 56 -14.63 10.19 -0.94
C PRO A 56 -13.95 10.33 0.44
N PRO A 57 -12.91 11.17 0.56
CA PRO A 57 -12.37 11.53 1.86
C PRO A 57 -13.44 12.26 2.69
N ASP A 58 -13.36 12.14 4.02
CA ASP A 58 -14.21 12.93 4.91
C ASP A 58 -13.93 14.43 4.74
N ASP A 59 -14.97 15.26 4.93
CA ASP A 59 -14.86 16.72 4.78
C ASP A 59 -13.89 17.36 5.78
N ASN A 60 -13.70 16.74 6.97
CA ASN A 60 -12.89 17.28 8.05
C ASN A 60 -12.17 16.16 8.82
N TYR A 61 -10.95 16.47 9.26
CA TYR A 61 -10.11 15.66 10.15
C TYR A 61 -9.61 16.53 11.30
N ASP A 62 -9.48 15.96 12.49
CA ASP A 62 -8.94 16.69 13.64
C ASP A 62 -7.41 16.87 13.50
N PHE A 63 -6.74 15.90 12.86
CA PHE A 63 -5.31 15.92 12.64
C PHE A 63 -4.93 15.36 11.27
N VAL A 64 -3.90 15.94 10.65
CA VAL A 64 -3.29 15.41 9.42
C VAL A 64 -1.84 15.06 9.70
N VAL A 65 -1.51 13.78 9.61
CA VAL A 65 -0.13 13.28 9.79
C VAL A 65 0.49 13.05 8.41
N ILE A 66 1.47 13.90 8.05
CA ILE A 66 2.16 13.77 6.77
C ILE A 66 3.40 12.90 6.95
N GLY A 67 3.35 11.68 6.41
CA GLY A 67 4.47 10.72 6.38
C GLY A 67 4.30 9.56 7.35
N GLY A 68 4.14 8.34 6.82
CA GLY A 68 4.02 7.09 7.58
C GLY A 68 5.36 6.50 8.03
N GLY A 69 6.26 7.34 8.54
CA GLY A 69 7.53 6.89 9.14
C GLY A 69 7.37 6.46 10.60
N THR A 70 8.48 6.13 11.28
CA THR A 70 8.46 5.68 12.68
C THR A 70 7.70 6.63 13.62
N ALA A 71 7.99 7.93 13.56
CA ALA A 71 7.30 8.92 14.39
C ALA A 71 5.85 9.15 13.94
N GLY A 72 5.61 9.24 12.63
CA GLY A 72 4.27 9.49 12.07
C GLY A 72 3.28 8.37 12.40
N SER A 73 3.69 7.11 12.25
CA SER A 73 2.86 5.96 12.60
C SER A 73 2.52 5.89 14.09
N VAL A 74 3.47 6.21 14.97
CA VAL A 74 3.22 6.26 16.42
C VAL A 74 2.26 7.39 16.76
N MET A 75 2.43 8.58 16.18
CA MET A 75 1.52 9.71 16.37
C MET A 75 0.11 9.37 15.88
N ALA A 76 -0.05 8.84 14.67
CA ALA A 76 -1.35 8.44 14.13
C ALA A 76 -2.03 7.37 15.01
N ALA A 77 -1.27 6.41 15.53
CA ALA A 77 -1.80 5.42 16.47
C ALA A 77 -2.33 6.05 17.76
N ARG A 78 -1.58 7.00 18.37
CA ARG A 78 -2.02 7.67 19.60
C ARG A 78 -3.19 8.62 19.39
N LEU A 79 -3.22 9.36 18.29
CA LEU A 79 -4.31 10.28 17.99
C LEU A 79 -5.62 9.50 17.69
N SER A 80 -5.52 8.33 17.05
CA SER A 80 -6.69 7.48 16.76
C SER A 80 -7.22 6.66 17.95
N GLU A 81 -6.55 6.66 19.11
CA GLU A 81 -7.05 6.00 20.34
C GLU A 81 -8.31 6.69 20.91
N ASN A 82 -8.52 7.97 20.61
CA ASN A 82 -9.73 8.69 21.03
C ASN A 82 -10.82 8.56 19.95
N PRO A 83 -11.92 7.82 20.20
CA PRO A 83 -12.97 7.59 19.21
C PRO A 83 -13.79 8.85 18.87
N GLN A 84 -13.62 9.95 19.62
CA GLN A 84 -14.23 11.23 19.30
C GLN A 84 -13.48 12.01 18.21
N TRP A 85 -12.21 11.66 17.95
CA TRP A 85 -11.40 12.29 16.92
C TRP A 85 -11.42 11.50 15.61
N LYS A 86 -11.24 12.21 14.50
CA LYS A 86 -11.18 11.68 13.14
C LYS A 86 -9.84 11.95 12.47
#